data_AF-A0A7G9RHY8-F1
#
_entry.id   AF-A0A7G9RHY8-F1
#
_cell.length_a   1.000
_cell.length_b   1.000
_cell.length_c   1.000
_cell.angle_alpha   90.00
_cell.angle_beta   90.00
_cell.angle_gamma   90.00
#
_symmetry.space_group_name_H-M   'P 1'
#
loop_
_entity.id
_entity.type
_entity.pdbx_description
1 polymer ?
#
loop_
_entity_poly.entity_id
_entity_poly.type
_entity_poly.pdbx_seq_one_letter_code
_entity_poly.pdbx_strand_id
1 'polypeptide(L)'
;MVRMRRPSIAAVEQALYDDRSVVRHHAMRRTLWVATPPVARTMHAAATRRVAGQERRRTLRLLADNGVADPEAWLADARDRTLAALEEHGPLTARRLGELVPALRHPLAMSPGKPYATTAAAHTRVLLGLGFEGAVIRTRPSGSWVSGAYAYAATDTWISPGLDGAGPTDPVDPVDPAEERRAAVELADLWLRRFGPGTTADLQWWAGWTTALTRHALEGCGAVPVDLDGAPGWVAADDEAPVGDAGPWVAALPSLDPTTMGWKQRAWYLPDSCHEAFDRNGNAGPTLWVDGEVVGAWGQRPDGELRSHYFVDVPARRRAELDAELDRVAGMLAEHRVSVRFPGRIHATLLG
;
A
#
# COMPACT_ATOMS: atom_id res chain seq x y z
N MET A 1 -9.02 -5.91 -9.26
CA MET A 1 -9.87 -6.84 -10.04
C MET A 1 -11.35 -6.74 -9.66
N VAL A 2 -11.73 -6.87 -8.38
CA VAL A 2 -13.16 -6.85 -7.96
C VAL A 2 -13.94 -5.60 -8.39
N ARG A 3 -13.26 -4.47 -8.59
CA ARG A 3 -13.80 -3.18 -9.08
C ARG A 3 -13.81 -3.02 -10.61
N MET A 4 -13.34 -4.02 -11.37
CA MET A 4 -13.33 -3.98 -12.84
C MET A 4 -14.66 -4.51 -13.38
N ARG A 5 -15.22 -3.84 -14.40
CA ARG A 5 -16.41 -4.34 -15.13
C ARG A 5 -16.17 -5.72 -15.75
N ARG A 6 -14.94 -5.95 -16.25
CA ARG A 6 -14.45 -7.24 -16.74
C ARG A 6 -13.13 -7.55 -16.04
N PRO A 7 -13.15 -8.29 -14.92
CA PRO A 7 -11.95 -8.64 -14.19
C PRO A 7 -10.95 -9.40 -15.06
N SER A 8 -9.68 -9.00 -15.03
CA SER A 8 -8.61 -9.66 -15.78
C SER A 8 -7.28 -9.42 -15.08
N ILE A 9 -6.59 -10.51 -14.72
CA ILE A 9 -5.22 -10.48 -14.20
C ILE A 9 -4.30 -9.95 -15.29
N ALA A 10 -4.43 -10.47 -16.51
CA ALA A 10 -3.62 -10.06 -17.66
C ALA A 10 -3.71 -8.55 -17.93
N ALA A 11 -4.89 -7.94 -17.81
CA ALA A 11 -5.04 -6.49 -17.99
C ALA A 11 -4.32 -5.68 -16.89
N VAL A 12 -4.32 -6.17 -15.64
CA VAL A 12 -3.58 -5.56 -14.53
C VAL A 12 -2.07 -5.73 -14.72
N GLU A 13 -1.62 -6.90 -15.16
CA GLU A 13 -0.22 -7.16 -15.45
C GLU A 13 0.29 -6.34 -16.64
N GLN A 14 -0.49 -6.23 -17.71
CA GLN A 14 -0.20 -5.37 -18.85
C GLN A 14 0.01 -3.92 -18.39
N ALA A 15 -0.92 -3.38 -17.60
CA ALA A 15 -0.83 -2.01 -17.11
C ALA A 15 0.39 -1.76 -16.18
N LEU A 16 0.75 -2.75 -15.36
CA LEU A 16 1.87 -2.65 -14.42
C LEU A 16 3.25 -2.88 -15.06
N TYR A 17 3.34 -3.81 -16.01
CA TYR A 17 4.61 -4.40 -16.42
C TYR A 17 4.99 -4.11 -17.86
N ASP A 18 4.00 -3.96 -18.74
CA ASP A 18 4.23 -3.78 -20.18
C ASP A 18 3.97 -2.32 -20.57
N ASP A 19 2.76 -1.79 -20.31
CA ASP A 19 2.41 -0.40 -20.60
C ASP A 19 2.98 0.58 -19.58
N ARG A 20 3.22 0.10 -18.35
CA ARG A 20 3.73 0.89 -17.20
C ARG A 20 2.89 2.14 -16.91
N SER A 21 1.60 2.06 -17.23
CA SER A 21 0.60 3.11 -17.00
C SER A 21 0.27 3.26 -15.52
N VAL A 22 0.60 2.25 -14.72
CA VAL A 22 0.63 2.30 -13.26
C VAL A 22 1.90 1.65 -12.73
N VAL A 23 2.39 2.12 -11.59
CA VAL A 23 3.60 1.62 -10.94
C VAL A 23 3.34 1.24 -9.49
N ARG A 24 4.13 0.30 -8.97
CA ARG A 24 4.08 -0.14 -7.58
C ARG A 24 5.23 0.50 -6.79
N HIS A 25 4.89 1.42 -5.89
CA HIS A 25 5.86 2.23 -5.14
C HIS A 25 5.51 2.38 -3.67
N HIS A 26 6.50 2.62 -2.81
CA HIS A 26 6.24 2.95 -1.41
C HIS A 26 5.66 4.36 -1.29
N ALA A 27 4.64 4.51 -0.45
CA ALA A 27 4.00 5.79 -0.17
C ALA A 27 3.55 5.91 1.29
N MET A 28 2.30 6.35 1.49
CA MET A 28 1.70 6.60 2.79
C MET A 28 1.98 5.46 3.77
N ARG A 29 2.39 5.84 4.98
CA ARG A 29 2.72 4.92 6.08
C ARG A 29 3.75 3.84 5.72
N ARG A 30 4.64 4.12 4.76
CA ARG A 30 5.74 3.21 4.34
C ARG A 30 5.25 1.91 3.71
N THR A 31 4.01 1.85 3.21
CA THR A 31 3.45 0.67 2.52
C THR A 31 3.54 0.83 1.00
N LEU A 32 3.31 -0.26 0.26
CA LEU A 32 3.26 -0.23 -1.20
C LEU A 32 1.89 0.19 -1.70
N TRP A 33 1.88 1.00 -2.74
CA TRP A 33 0.70 1.51 -3.42
C TRP A 33 0.85 1.31 -4.92
N VAL A 34 -0.27 1.26 -5.62
CA VAL A 34 -0.32 1.25 -7.08
C VAL A 34 -1.01 2.53 -7.54
N ALA A 35 -0.34 3.31 -8.37
CA ALA A 35 -0.84 4.58 -8.90
C ALA A 35 -0.26 4.86 -10.28
N THR A 36 -0.85 5.81 -11.01
CA THR A 36 -0.25 6.32 -12.25
C THR A 36 1.08 7.03 -11.94
N PRO A 37 2.05 7.11 -12.88
CA PRO A 37 3.31 7.78 -12.62
C PRO A 37 3.20 9.20 -12.07
N PRO A 38 2.30 10.09 -12.55
CA PRO A 38 2.10 11.41 -11.94
C PRO A 38 1.70 11.33 -10.47
N VAL A 39 0.70 10.52 -10.13
CA VAL A 39 0.23 10.37 -8.74
C VAL A 39 1.30 9.71 -7.87
N ALA A 40 2.06 8.75 -8.40
CA ALA A 40 3.17 8.12 -7.69
C ALA A 40 4.26 9.13 -7.31
N ARG A 41 4.55 10.12 -8.16
CA ARG A 41 5.45 11.25 -7.84
C ARG A 41 4.90 12.10 -6.70
N THR A 42 3.63 12.50 -6.80
CA THR A 42 2.93 13.27 -5.74
C THR A 42 2.99 12.53 -4.40
N MET A 43 2.69 11.23 -4.41
CA MET A 43 2.77 10.35 -3.23
C MET A 43 4.21 10.23 -2.71
N HIS A 44 5.20 10.11 -3.59
CA HIS A 44 6.61 10.00 -3.21
C HIS A 44 7.11 11.25 -2.50
N ALA A 45 6.86 12.43 -3.08
CA ALA A 45 7.24 13.72 -2.52
C ALA A 45 6.51 14.01 -1.20
N ALA A 46 5.22 13.70 -1.11
CA ALA A 46 4.41 14.04 0.07
C ALA A 46 4.58 13.08 1.25
N ALA A 47 4.98 11.83 1.04
CA ALA A 47 4.98 10.81 2.10
C ALA A 47 6.27 9.96 2.22
N THR A 48 6.99 9.74 1.12
CA THR A 48 8.07 8.73 1.07
C THR A 48 9.44 9.34 1.30
N ARG A 49 9.80 10.43 0.61
CA ARG A 49 11.16 11.00 0.68
C ARG A 49 11.60 11.29 2.12
N ARG A 50 10.70 11.82 2.94
CA ARG A 50 10.93 12.13 4.35
C ARG A 50 11.34 10.91 5.21
N VAL A 51 11.01 9.68 4.78
CA VAL A 51 11.35 8.46 5.54
C VAL A 51 12.70 7.86 5.15
N ALA A 52 13.25 8.20 3.97
CA ALA A 52 14.47 7.62 3.43
C ALA A 52 15.66 7.80 4.39
N GLY A 53 15.90 9.03 4.85
CA GLY A 53 17.00 9.33 5.79
C GLY A 53 16.88 8.58 7.13
N GLN A 54 15.66 8.40 7.65
CA GLN A 54 15.47 7.61 8.88
C GLN A 54 15.77 6.12 8.64
N GLU A 55 15.33 5.57 7.51
CA GLU A 55 15.61 4.17 7.18
C GLU A 55 17.10 3.95 6.91
N ARG A 56 17.77 4.86 6.21
CA ARG A 56 19.23 4.84 6.03
C ARG A 56 19.96 4.74 7.37
N ARG A 57 19.65 5.62 8.33
CA ARG A 57 20.26 5.56 9.68
C ARG A 57 19.99 4.26 10.41
N ARG A 58 18.83 3.63 10.21
CA ARG A 58 18.50 2.32 10.79
C ARG A 58 19.33 1.20 10.15
N THR A 59 19.47 1.23 8.83
CA THR A 59 20.26 0.26 8.07
C THR A 59 21.74 0.35 8.41
N LEU A 60 22.30 1.57 8.53
CA LEU A 60 23.69 1.77 8.94
C LEU A 60 23.99 1.15 10.32
N ARG A 61 23.13 1.42 11.32
CA ARG A 61 23.27 0.77 12.64
C ARG A 61 23.17 -0.74 12.56
N LEU A 62 22.20 -1.26 11.81
CA LEU A 62 22.03 -2.70 11.65
C LEU A 62 23.25 -3.36 10.99
N LEU A 63 23.88 -2.72 10.00
CA LEU A 63 25.11 -3.20 9.38
C LEU A 63 26.28 -3.21 10.37
N ALA A 64 26.45 -2.13 11.14
CA ALA A 64 27.47 -2.06 12.20
C ALA A 64 27.29 -3.18 13.24
N ASP A 65 26.06 -3.37 13.71
CA ASP A 65 25.70 -4.43 14.68
C ASP A 65 25.94 -5.85 14.13
N ASN A 66 26.05 -5.99 12.80
CA ASN A 66 26.32 -7.25 12.12
C ASN A 66 27.74 -7.34 11.53
N GLY A 67 28.67 -6.50 12.04
CA GLY A 67 30.10 -6.64 11.78
C GLY A 67 30.61 -5.97 10.51
N VAL A 68 29.83 -5.07 9.90
CA VAL A 68 30.33 -4.21 8.81
C VAL A 68 31.14 -3.07 9.42
N ALA A 69 32.44 -3.02 9.12
CA ALA A 69 33.38 -2.06 9.71
C ALA A 69 33.12 -0.60 9.29
N ASP A 70 32.75 -0.38 8.02
CA ASP A 70 32.36 0.92 7.47
C ASP A 70 30.97 0.80 6.82
N PRO A 71 29.89 0.94 7.61
CA PRO A 71 28.52 0.81 7.12
C PRO A 71 28.17 1.84 6.03
N GLU A 72 28.70 3.05 6.12
CA GLU A 72 28.47 4.13 5.17
C GLU A 72 29.02 3.80 3.79
N ALA A 73 30.32 3.47 3.71
CA ALA A 73 30.97 3.09 2.46
C ALA A 73 30.37 1.80 1.89
N TRP A 74 30.08 0.83 2.76
CA TRP A 74 29.45 -0.43 2.35
C TRP A 74 28.08 -0.21 1.72
N LEU A 75 27.22 0.62 2.33
CA LEU A 75 25.87 0.85 1.82
C LEU A 75 25.90 1.68 0.52
N ALA A 76 26.85 2.61 0.38
CA ALA A 76 27.06 3.36 -0.85
C ALA A 76 27.48 2.43 -2.01
N ASP A 77 28.51 1.59 -1.83
CA ASP A 77 28.95 0.62 -2.85
C ASP A 77 27.82 -0.37 -3.20
N ALA A 78 27.10 -0.88 -2.20
CA ALA A 78 25.98 -1.79 -2.42
C ALA A 78 24.85 -1.13 -3.21
N ARG A 79 24.53 0.14 -2.94
CA ARG A 79 23.56 0.93 -3.72
C ARG A 79 24.02 1.04 -5.18
N ASP A 80 25.22 1.55 -5.41
CA ASP A 80 25.69 1.88 -6.77
C ASP A 80 25.82 0.62 -7.64
N ARG A 81 26.37 -0.46 -7.08
CA ARG A 81 26.43 -1.77 -7.78
C ARG A 81 25.05 -2.36 -8.06
N THR A 82 24.08 -2.16 -7.16
CA THR A 82 22.71 -2.64 -7.37
C THR A 82 22.04 -1.88 -8.52
N LEU A 83 22.16 -0.55 -8.54
CA LEU A 83 21.59 0.27 -9.61
C LEU A 83 22.26 -0.01 -10.96
N ALA A 84 23.60 -0.08 -10.99
CA ALA A 84 24.35 -0.45 -12.19
C ALA A 84 23.91 -1.81 -12.75
N ALA A 85 23.74 -2.83 -11.90
CA ALA A 85 23.26 -4.14 -12.34
C ALA A 85 21.83 -4.11 -12.91
N LEU A 86 20.96 -3.25 -12.38
CA LEU A 86 19.58 -3.07 -12.87
C LEU A 86 19.54 -2.29 -14.19
N GLU A 87 20.44 -1.32 -14.38
CA GLU A 87 20.59 -0.58 -15.63
C GLU A 87 21.15 -1.47 -16.74
N GLU A 88 22.18 -2.27 -16.43
CA GLU A 88 22.84 -3.15 -17.39
C GLU A 88 21.94 -4.32 -17.82
N HIS A 89 21.27 -4.97 -16.87
CA HIS A 89 20.55 -6.22 -17.14
C HIS A 89 19.01 -6.08 -17.15
N GLY A 90 18.48 -4.88 -16.92
CA GLY A 90 17.05 -4.66 -16.76
C GLY A 90 16.50 -5.24 -15.45
N PRO A 91 15.21 -5.61 -15.40
CA PRO A 91 14.60 -6.06 -14.16
C PRO A 91 15.20 -7.36 -13.58
N LEU A 92 15.62 -7.34 -12.32
CA LEU A 92 16.26 -8.47 -11.64
C LEU A 92 15.54 -8.84 -10.33
N THR A 93 15.51 -10.14 -10.01
CA THR A 93 15.05 -10.62 -8.70
C THR A 93 16.10 -10.35 -7.63
N ALA A 94 15.68 -10.27 -6.36
CA ALA A 94 16.61 -10.15 -5.23
C ALA A 94 17.66 -11.27 -5.18
N ARG A 95 17.30 -12.48 -5.60
CA ARG A 95 18.25 -13.60 -5.75
C ARG A 95 19.33 -13.29 -6.77
N ARG A 96 18.93 -12.87 -7.98
CA ARG A 96 19.88 -12.58 -9.07
C ARG A 96 20.77 -11.37 -8.73
N LEU A 97 20.21 -10.36 -8.07
CA LEU A 97 20.99 -9.25 -7.52
C LEU A 97 22.02 -9.73 -6.50
N GLY A 98 21.68 -10.68 -5.62
CA GLY A 98 22.65 -11.27 -4.69
C GLY A 98 23.74 -12.11 -5.36
N GLU A 99 23.50 -12.66 -6.56
CA GLU A 99 24.52 -13.36 -7.35
C GLU A 99 25.49 -12.37 -8.03
N LEU A 100 24.97 -11.25 -8.56
CA LEU A 100 25.76 -10.22 -9.24
C LEU A 100 26.47 -9.25 -8.27
N VAL A 101 25.86 -9.01 -7.11
CA VAL A 101 26.36 -8.15 -6.05
C VAL A 101 26.45 -8.97 -4.75
N PRO A 102 27.50 -9.79 -4.57
CA PRO A 102 27.61 -10.71 -3.44
C PRO A 102 27.50 -10.05 -2.06
N ALA A 103 27.88 -8.77 -1.93
CA ALA A 103 27.69 -8.00 -0.70
C ALA A 103 26.23 -8.03 -0.20
N LEU A 104 25.24 -8.01 -1.10
CA LEU A 104 23.82 -8.06 -0.73
C LEU A 104 23.40 -9.35 0.00
N ARG A 105 24.25 -10.38 0.00
CA ARG A 105 24.03 -11.64 0.73
C ARG A 105 24.57 -11.61 2.16
N HIS A 106 25.21 -10.51 2.59
CA HIS A 106 25.67 -10.34 3.96
C HIS A 106 24.51 -10.60 4.95
N PRO A 107 24.69 -11.49 5.94
CA PRO A 107 23.62 -11.87 6.86
C PRO A 107 23.39 -10.77 7.89
N LEU A 108 22.12 -10.42 8.10
CA LEU A 108 21.66 -9.49 9.12
C LEU A 108 20.82 -10.23 10.14
N ALA A 109 21.26 -10.26 11.39
CA ALA A 109 20.47 -10.68 12.52
C ALA A 109 19.39 -9.63 12.82
N MET A 110 18.14 -10.02 12.67
CA MET A 110 16.98 -9.16 12.81
C MET A 110 16.33 -9.41 14.17
N SER A 111 16.19 -8.34 14.96
CA SER A 111 15.58 -8.39 16.30
C SER A 111 16.18 -9.47 17.23
N PRO A 112 17.52 -9.51 17.40
CA PRO A 112 18.17 -10.51 18.24
C PRO A 112 17.58 -10.52 19.66
N GLY A 113 17.38 -11.71 20.23
CA GLY A 113 16.80 -11.90 21.57
C GLY A 113 15.27 -11.77 21.66
N LYS A 114 14.56 -11.62 20.53
CA LYS A 114 13.08 -11.65 20.50
C LYS A 114 12.56 -13.01 20.01
N PRO A 115 11.34 -13.43 20.39
CA PRO A 115 10.74 -14.69 19.92
C PRO A 115 10.60 -14.80 18.40
N TYR A 116 10.59 -13.67 17.70
CA TYR A 116 10.49 -13.56 16.25
C TYR A 116 11.83 -13.19 15.59
N ALA A 117 12.96 -13.40 16.28
CA ALA A 117 14.28 -13.17 15.72
C ALA A 117 14.48 -14.01 14.45
N THR A 118 15.16 -13.44 13.46
CA THR A 118 15.43 -14.13 12.19
C THR A 118 16.73 -13.62 11.58
N THR A 119 17.29 -14.36 10.63
CA THR A 119 18.43 -13.93 9.84
C THR A 119 17.96 -13.69 8.41
N ALA A 120 18.19 -12.49 7.89
CA ALA A 120 17.87 -12.13 6.51
C ALA A 120 19.11 -11.59 5.81
N ALA A 121 19.22 -11.79 4.50
CA ALA A 121 20.30 -11.18 3.74
C ALA A 121 20.08 -9.67 3.55
N ALA A 122 21.18 -8.93 3.42
CA ALA A 122 21.19 -7.47 3.39
C ALA A 122 20.41 -6.85 2.22
N HIS A 123 20.18 -7.59 1.11
CA HIS A 123 19.31 -7.15 0.01
C HIS A 123 17.94 -6.67 0.51
N THR A 124 17.40 -7.25 1.59
CA THR A 124 16.10 -6.85 2.15
C THR A 124 16.10 -5.40 2.63
N ARG A 125 17.23 -4.90 3.15
CA ARG A 125 17.40 -3.52 3.63
C ARG A 125 17.86 -2.58 2.53
N VAL A 126 18.77 -3.04 1.66
CA VAL A 126 19.24 -2.25 0.52
C VAL A 126 18.08 -1.94 -0.42
N LEU A 127 17.31 -2.94 -0.87
CA LEU A 127 16.17 -2.74 -1.77
C LEU A 127 15.03 -1.93 -1.13
N LEU A 128 14.85 -2.03 0.19
CA LEU A 128 13.89 -1.19 0.90
C LEU A 128 14.34 0.28 0.93
N GLY A 129 15.63 0.52 1.19
CA GLY A 129 16.24 1.86 1.13
C GLY A 129 16.09 2.48 -0.26
N LEU A 130 16.52 1.77 -1.30
CA LEU A 130 16.37 2.22 -2.69
C LEU A 130 14.90 2.48 -3.07
N GLY A 131 13.96 1.69 -2.53
CA GLY A 131 12.54 1.91 -2.73
C GLY A 131 12.01 3.16 -2.02
N PHE A 132 12.60 3.58 -0.89
CA PHE A 132 12.26 4.85 -0.24
C PHE A 132 12.97 6.04 -0.86
N GLU A 133 14.12 5.82 -1.49
CA GLU A 133 14.83 6.81 -2.32
C GLU A 133 14.14 7.03 -3.68
N GLY A 134 13.16 6.20 -4.06
CA GLY A 134 12.56 6.27 -5.40
C GLY A 134 13.46 5.72 -6.50
N ALA A 135 14.64 5.17 -6.19
CA ALA A 135 15.63 4.68 -7.14
C ALA A 135 15.25 3.33 -7.79
N VAL A 136 14.39 2.55 -7.14
CA VAL A 136 13.88 1.28 -7.69
C VAL A 136 12.37 1.12 -7.56
N ILE A 137 11.77 0.41 -8.51
CA ILE A 137 10.36 -0.01 -8.51
C ILE A 137 10.25 -1.53 -8.48
N ARG A 138 9.19 -2.05 -7.84
CA ARG A 138 8.82 -3.47 -7.92
C ARG A 138 8.10 -3.77 -9.22
N THR A 139 8.64 -4.70 -9.99
CA THR A 139 8.09 -5.13 -11.28
C THR A 139 7.37 -6.47 -11.15
N ARG A 140 7.50 -7.37 -12.13
CA ARG A 140 6.76 -8.63 -12.20
C ARG A 140 7.18 -9.56 -11.05
N PRO A 141 6.23 -10.19 -10.33
CA PRO A 141 6.56 -11.21 -9.35
C PRO A 141 7.09 -12.48 -10.03
N SER A 142 7.99 -13.17 -9.35
CA SER A 142 8.43 -14.51 -9.73
C SER A 142 7.31 -15.52 -9.50
N GLY A 143 7.06 -16.35 -10.51
CA GLY A 143 5.97 -17.33 -10.50
C GLY A 143 4.65 -16.69 -10.89
N SER A 144 3.67 -16.73 -9.98
CA SER A 144 2.32 -16.18 -10.22
C SER A 144 2.12 -14.81 -9.56
N TRP A 145 1.07 -14.10 -9.97
CA TRP A 145 0.72 -12.77 -9.45
C TRP A 145 0.47 -12.72 -7.93
N VAL A 146 0.18 -13.85 -7.29
CA VAL A 146 -0.02 -13.94 -5.82
C VAL A 146 1.30 -14.00 -5.03
N SER A 147 2.42 -14.23 -5.71
CA SER A 147 3.75 -14.32 -5.11
C SER A 147 4.19 -12.99 -4.49
N GLY A 148 4.90 -13.06 -3.37
CA GLY A 148 5.56 -11.92 -2.73
C GLY A 148 6.97 -11.64 -3.24
N ALA A 149 7.53 -12.53 -4.06
CA ALA A 149 8.90 -12.42 -4.56
C ALA A 149 8.94 -11.60 -5.85
N TYR A 150 9.20 -10.29 -5.73
CA TYR A 150 9.24 -9.38 -6.88
C TYR A 150 10.62 -9.30 -7.54
N ALA A 151 10.63 -9.06 -8.85
CA ALA A 151 11.76 -8.41 -9.51
C ALA A 151 11.73 -6.88 -9.26
N TYR A 152 12.87 -6.25 -9.47
CA TYR A 152 13.10 -4.82 -9.29
C TYR A 152 13.70 -4.25 -10.57
N ALA A 153 13.38 -3.01 -10.90
CA ALA A 153 14.02 -2.25 -11.98
C ALA A 153 14.53 -0.91 -11.43
N ALA A 154 15.58 -0.36 -12.04
CA ALA A 154 15.94 1.04 -11.83
C ALA A 154 14.76 1.92 -12.29
N THR A 155 14.36 2.88 -11.47
CA THR A 155 13.15 3.68 -11.73
C THR A 155 13.25 4.46 -13.05
N ASP A 156 14.41 5.05 -13.32
CA ASP A 156 14.61 5.93 -14.49
C ASP A 156 14.67 5.18 -15.83
N THR A 157 14.96 3.87 -15.81
CA THR A 157 14.83 3.00 -16.99
C THR A 157 13.42 2.41 -17.12
N TRP A 158 12.63 2.47 -16.04
CA TRP A 158 11.27 1.93 -15.99
C TRP A 158 10.21 2.97 -16.41
N ILE A 159 10.30 4.20 -15.88
CA ILE A 159 9.38 5.31 -16.17
C ILE A 159 10.16 6.60 -16.44
N SER A 160 9.62 7.45 -17.32
CA SER A 160 10.21 8.76 -17.64
C SER A 160 9.13 9.86 -17.59
N PRO A 161 9.37 10.99 -16.89
CA PRO A 161 10.45 11.19 -15.92
C PRO A 161 10.33 10.22 -14.72
N GLY A 162 11.41 10.07 -13.96
CA GLY A 162 11.48 9.25 -12.75
C GLY A 162 10.58 9.75 -11.62
N LEU A 163 10.77 9.22 -10.41
CA LEU A 163 9.95 9.61 -9.25
C LEU A 163 10.28 11.00 -8.69
N ASP A 164 11.52 11.48 -8.88
CA ASP A 164 11.94 12.83 -8.52
C ASP A 164 11.87 13.81 -9.72
N GLY A 165 11.24 13.41 -10.82
CA GLY A 165 11.11 14.26 -12.00
C GLY A 165 12.38 14.25 -12.88
N ALA A 166 12.87 15.45 -13.24
CA ALA A 166 13.88 15.65 -14.28
C ALA A 166 15.34 15.74 -13.79
N GLY A 167 15.61 15.49 -12.50
CA GLY A 167 16.97 15.53 -11.96
C GLY A 167 17.18 14.49 -10.87
N PRO A 168 18.35 13.84 -10.81
CA PRO A 168 18.68 12.96 -9.70
C PRO A 168 18.82 13.80 -8.43
N THR A 169 18.05 13.48 -7.39
CA THR A 169 18.34 13.96 -6.04
C THR A 169 19.25 12.97 -5.36
N ASP A 170 20.34 13.45 -4.74
CA ASP A 170 21.12 12.59 -3.85
C ASP A 170 20.20 12.15 -2.71
N PRO A 171 20.15 10.85 -2.34
CA PRO A 171 19.41 10.35 -1.19
C PRO A 171 19.64 11.11 0.13
N VAL A 172 20.77 11.82 0.24
CA VAL A 172 21.17 12.60 1.41
C VAL A 172 20.63 14.03 1.38
N ASP A 173 20.16 14.52 0.24
CA ASP A 173 19.63 15.87 0.14
C ASP A 173 18.35 16.01 0.99
N PRO A 174 18.24 17.06 1.82
CA PRO A 174 17.01 17.35 2.53
C PRO A 174 15.87 17.48 1.53
N VAL A 175 14.73 16.84 1.82
CA VAL A 175 13.49 17.06 1.07
C VAL A 175 13.22 18.56 1.06
N ASP A 176 13.05 19.18 -0.12
CA ASP A 176 12.64 20.57 -0.22
C ASP A 176 11.28 20.71 0.50
N PRO A 177 11.21 21.41 1.64
CA PRO A 177 9.97 21.52 2.39
C PRO A 177 8.85 22.20 1.57
N ALA A 178 9.20 23.02 0.58
CA ALA A 178 8.22 23.63 -0.31
C ALA A 178 7.63 22.59 -1.29
N GLU A 179 8.46 21.66 -1.79
CA GLU A 179 8.01 20.54 -2.63
C GLU A 179 7.10 19.59 -1.85
N GLU A 180 7.48 19.17 -0.65
CA GLU A 180 6.65 18.30 0.21
C GLU A 180 5.29 18.95 0.47
N ARG A 181 5.28 20.25 0.79
CA ARG A 181 4.03 21.00 1.03
C ARG A 181 3.13 21.07 -0.21
N ARG A 182 3.69 21.37 -1.39
CA ARG A 182 2.92 21.38 -2.65
C ARG A 182 2.33 20.00 -2.97
N ALA A 183 3.14 18.95 -2.85
CA ALA A 183 2.68 17.58 -3.10
C ALA A 183 1.63 17.12 -2.07
N ALA A 184 1.74 17.58 -0.81
CA ALA A 184 0.74 17.31 0.22
C ALA A 184 -0.61 17.97 -0.09
N VAL A 185 -0.62 19.21 -0.60
CA VAL A 185 -1.84 19.89 -1.07
C VAL A 185 -2.53 19.07 -2.16
N GLU A 186 -1.80 18.67 -3.19
CA GLU A 186 -2.36 17.86 -4.29
C GLU A 186 -2.87 16.51 -3.79
N LEU A 187 -2.12 15.83 -2.91
CA LEU A 187 -2.53 14.54 -2.37
C LEU A 187 -3.76 14.64 -1.46
N ALA A 188 -3.93 15.75 -0.73
CA ALA A 188 -5.11 16.00 0.08
C ALA A 188 -6.36 16.22 -0.78
N ASP A 189 -6.25 16.97 -1.89
CA ASP A 189 -7.34 17.12 -2.86
C ASP A 189 -7.74 15.76 -3.46
N LEU A 190 -6.76 14.96 -3.92
CA LEU A 190 -7.02 13.61 -4.43
C LEU A 190 -7.69 12.69 -3.40
N TRP A 191 -7.29 12.80 -2.13
CA TRP A 191 -7.91 12.04 -1.04
C TRP A 191 -9.35 12.49 -0.80
N LEU A 192 -9.62 13.80 -0.71
CA LEU A 192 -10.97 14.34 -0.53
C LEU A 192 -11.90 13.98 -1.68
N ARG A 193 -11.43 14.05 -2.93
CA ARG A 193 -12.25 13.66 -4.11
C ARG A 193 -12.63 12.19 -4.13
N ARG A 194 -11.93 11.34 -3.36
CA ARG A 194 -12.15 9.89 -3.37
C ARG A 194 -12.75 9.34 -2.10
N PHE A 195 -12.39 9.93 -0.97
CA PHE A 195 -12.76 9.51 0.38
C PHE A 195 -13.44 10.64 1.17
N GLY A 196 -13.71 11.78 0.54
CA GLY A 196 -14.52 12.83 1.14
C GLY A 196 -16.00 12.41 1.22
N PRO A 197 -16.77 12.99 2.15
CA PRO A 197 -16.32 13.85 3.24
C PRO A 197 -15.44 13.11 4.27
N GLY A 198 -14.53 13.82 4.94
CA GLY A 198 -13.69 13.19 5.98
C GLY A 198 -13.03 14.17 6.95
N THR A 199 -12.53 13.67 8.08
CA THR A 199 -11.97 14.53 9.14
C THR A 199 -10.48 14.80 8.94
N THR A 200 -9.96 15.84 9.59
CA THR A 200 -8.51 16.08 9.69
C THR A 200 -7.76 14.86 10.25
N ALA A 201 -8.36 14.14 11.20
CA ALA A 201 -7.76 12.96 11.82
C ALA A 201 -7.68 11.76 10.85
N ASP A 202 -8.63 11.63 9.92
CA ASP A 202 -8.62 10.60 8.90
C ASP A 202 -7.48 10.81 7.92
N LEU A 203 -7.38 12.01 7.33
CA LEU A 203 -6.31 12.35 6.40
C LEU A 203 -4.93 12.24 7.07
N GLN A 204 -4.79 12.74 8.31
CA GLN A 204 -3.54 12.64 9.05
C GLN A 204 -3.09 11.18 9.22
N TRP A 205 -4.01 10.30 9.63
CA TRP A 205 -3.74 8.87 9.82
C TRP A 205 -3.51 8.16 8.49
N TRP A 206 -4.26 8.49 7.46
CA TRP A 206 -4.13 7.90 6.13
C TRP A 206 -2.78 8.22 5.52
N ALA A 207 -2.39 9.50 5.52
CA ALA A 207 -1.12 9.95 4.96
C ALA A 207 0.09 9.61 5.83
N GLY A 208 -0.11 9.53 7.16
CA GLY A 208 0.97 9.43 8.13
C GLY A 208 1.73 10.75 8.31
N TRP A 209 1.01 11.88 8.24
CA TRP A 209 1.56 13.23 8.33
C TRP A 209 1.59 13.79 9.76
N THR A 210 2.35 14.86 9.94
CA THR A 210 2.22 15.71 11.13
C THR A 210 0.93 16.52 11.03
N THR A 211 0.37 16.92 12.17
CA THR A 211 -0.82 17.76 12.21
C THR A 211 -0.62 19.08 11.45
N ALA A 212 0.59 19.66 11.49
CA ALA A 212 0.90 20.91 10.79
C ALA A 212 0.83 20.73 9.25
N LEU A 213 1.42 19.66 8.71
CA LEU A 213 1.37 19.39 7.28
C LEU A 213 -0.05 19.06 6.83
N THR A 214 -0.83 18.31 7.64
CA THR A 214 -2.24 18.02 7.32
C THR A 214 -3.09 19.28 7.23
N ARG A 215 -2.97 20.21 8.18
CA ARG A 215 -3.73 21.48 8.13
C ARG A 215 -3.33 22.31 6.92
N HIS A 216 -2.03 22.45 6.68
CA HIS A 216 -1.51 23.16 5.51
C HIS A 216 -2.05 22.57 4.19
N ALA A 217 -2.10 21.24 4.08
CA ALA A 217 -2.60 20.57 2.89
C ALA A 217 -4.10 20.82 2.66
N LEU A 218 -4.92 20.73 3.70
CA LEU A 218 -6.37 21.01 3.63
C LEU A 218 -6.66 22.48 3.28
N GLU A 219 -5.94 23.42 3.91
CA GLU A 219 -6.05 24.84 3.59
C GLU A 219 -5.61 25.12 2.14
N GLY A 220 -4.48 24.53 1.74
CA GLY A 220 -3.88 24.77 0.42
C GLY A 220 -4.67 24.19 -0.73
N CYS A 221 -5.42 23.09 -0.53
CA CYS A 221 -6.32 22.56 -1.56
C CYS A 221 -7.70 23.23 -1.57
N GLY A 222 -7.94 24.18 -0.67
CA GLY A 222 -9.24 24.87 -0.57
C GLY A 222 -10.36 23.98 -0.05
N ALA A 223 -10.04 22.98 0.77
CA ALA A 223 -11.05 22.08 1.34
C ALA A 223 -12.15 22.86 2.07
N VAL A 224 -13.40 22.48 1.83
CA VAL A 224 -14.58 23.19 2.37
C VAL A 224 -15.05 22.52 3.66
N PRO A 225 -15.22 23.27 4.76
CA PRO A 225 -15.66 22.70 6.03
C PRO A 225 -17.13 22.26 5.97
N VAL A 226 -17.42 21.09 6.52
CA VAL A 226 -18.77 20.52 6.64
C VAL A 226 -18.99 19.92 8.03
N ASP A 227 -20.25 19.71 8.40
CA ASP A 227 -20.63 18.97 9.60
C ASP A 227 -20.90 17.49 9.25
N LEU A 228 -20.22 16.58 9.95
CA LEU A 228 -20.37 15.13 9.84
C LEU A 228 -21.05 14.61 11.10
N ASP A 229 -22.36 14.83 11.18
CA ASP A 229 -23.21 14.47 12.33
C ASP A 229 -22.66 14.99 13.67
N GLY A 230 -22.32 16.28 13.71
CA GLY A 230 -21.77 16.97 14.88
C GLY A 230 -20.24 16.92 14.99
N ALA A 231 -19.53 16.28 14.05
CA ALA A 231 -18.07 16.32 13.97
C ALA A 231 -17.59 17.19 12.80
N PRO A 232 -16.56 18.04 12.98
CA PRO A 232 -16.04 18.84 11.87
C PRO A 232 -15.33 17.97 10.83
N GLY A 233 -15.72 18.13 9.57
CA GLY A 233 -15.15 17.46 8.42
C GLY A 233 -14.84 18.39 7.27
N TRP A 234 -14.37 17.80 6.18
CA TRP A 234 -13.95 18.49 4.96
C TRP A 234 -14.47 17.75 3.74
N VAL A 235 -14.87 18.52 2.73
CA VAL A 235 -15.09 18.03 1.35
C VAL A 235 -14.10 18.70 0.40
N ALA A 236 -13.89 18.10 -0.77
CA ALA A 236 -13.09 18.73 -1.81
C ALA A 236 -13.78 20.02 -2.27
N ALA A 237 -13.00 21.01 -2.69
CA ALA A 237 -13.55 22.19 -3.33
C ALA A 237 -14.40 21.78 -4.55
N ASP A 238 -15.58 22.38 -4.65
CA ASP A 238 -16.60 22.15 -5.69
C ASP A 238 -17.29 20.77 -5.61
N ASP A 239 -17.20 20.08 -4.47
CA ASP A 239 -17.80 18.76 -4.20
C ASP A 239 -18.80 18.81 -3.03
N GLU A 240 -19.41 19.97 -2.77
CA GLU A 240 -20.40 20.14 -1.69
C GLU A 240 -21.80 19.64 -2.08
N ALA A 241 -22.01 19.29 -3.36
CA ALA A 241 -23.30 18.87 -3.86
C ALA A 241 -23.75 17.56 -3.20
N PRO A 242 -25.03 17.42 -2.82
CA PRO A 242 -25.54 16.16 -2.28
C PRO A 242 -25.29 14.99 -3.22
N VAL A 243 -24.75 13.90 -2.67
CA VAL A 243 -24.59 12.65 -3.41
C VAL A 243 -25.93 11.94 -3.50
N GLY A 244 -26.32 11.53 -4.71
CA GLY A 244 -27.53 10.75 -4.92
C GLY A 244 -27.45 9.37 -4.26
N ASP A 245 -28.60 8.85 -3.84
CA ASP A 245 -28.70 7.49 -3.33
C ASP A 245 -28.24 6.48 -4.40
N ALA A 246 -27.22 5.68 -4.06
CA ALA A 246 -26.69 4.63 -4.94
C ALA A 246 -27.68 3.45 -5.09
N GLY A 247 -28.73 3.42 -4.26
CA GLY A 247 -29.69 2.34 -4.16
C GLY A 247 -29.07 1.09 -3.52
N PRO A 248 -29.86 0.02 -3.42
CA PRO A 248 -29.45 -1.27 -2.88
C PRO A 248 -28.18 -1.86 -3.52
N TRP A 249 -27.17 -2.23 -2.72
CA TRP A 249 -25.98 -2.93 -3.22
C TRP A 249 -25.33 -3.85 -2.20
N VAL A 250 -24.54 -4.81 -2.69
CA VAL A 250 -23.67 -5.67 -1.87
C VAL A 250 -22.26 -5.75 -2.48
N ALA A 251 -21.25 -6.07 -1.67
CA ALA A 251 -19.91 -6.35 -2.19
C ALA A 251 -19.11 -7.31 -1.32
N ALA A 252 -18.28 -8.14 -1.96
CA ALA A 252 -17.19 -8.88 -1.32
C ALA A 252 -15.85 -8.21 -1.66
N LEU A 253 -15.26 -7.50 -0.69
CA LEU A 253 -14.03 -6.72 -0.87
C LEU A 253 -12.81 -7.46 -0.30
N PRO A 254 -11.64 -7.39 -0.95
CA PRO A 254 -10.43 -8.08 -0.49
C PRO A 254 -9.81 -7.39 0.74
N SER A 255 -8.81 -8.05 1.34
CA SER A 255 -7.99 -7.44 2.39
C SER A 255 -7.42 -6.11 1.95
N LEU A 256 -7.38 -5.15 2.87
CA LEU A 256 -6.87 -3.81 2.66
C LEU A 256 -7.56 -3.04 1.50
N ASP A 257 -8.79 -3.39 1.13
CA ASP A 257 -9.52 -2.61 0.12
C ASP A 257 -9.63 -1.13 0.54
N PRO A 258 -9.42 -0.17 -0.38
CA PRO A 258 -9.46 1.25 -0.06
C PRO A 258 -10.72 1.72 0.68
N THR A 259 -11.87 1.06 0.51
CA THR A 259 -13.10 1.43 1.25
C THR A 259 -12.93 1.27 2.76
N THR A 260 -12.22 0.24 3.25
CA THR A 260 -11.97 0.12 4.71
C THR A 260 -10.75 0.94 5.17
N MET A 261 -9.85 1.24 4.25
CA MET A 261 -8.53 1.81 4.55
C MET A 261 -8.41 3.32 4.28
N GLY A 262 -9.47 3.97 3.79
CA GLY A 262 -9.52 5.40 3.50
C GLY A 262 -9.60 6.30 4.75
N TRP A 263 -10.22 5.81 5.81
CA TRP A 263 -10.49 6.57 7.05
C TRP A 263 -9.89 5.90 8.28
N LYS A 264 -9.65 6.72 9.31
CA LYS A 264 -9.31 6.26 10.66
C LYS A 264 -10.58 5.95 11.43
N GLN A 265 -11.56 6.85 11.37
CA GLN A 265 -12.86 6.70 12.01
C GLN A 265 -13.80 5.93 11.08
N ARG A 266 -14.41 4.87 11.61
CA ARG A 266 -15.17 3.89 10.81
C ARG A 266 -16.56 3.61 11.34
N ALA A 267 -16.93 4.17 12.50
CA ALA A 267 -18.17 3.82 13.21
C ALA A 267 -19.44 4.03 12.36
N TRP A 268 -19.39 4.91 11.36
CA TRP A 268 -20.50 5.19 10.45
C TRP A 268 -20.76 4.08 9.39
N TYR A 269 -19.81 3.17 9.15
CA TYR A 269 -20.02 1.99 8.28
C TYR A 269 -19.61 0.66 8.90
N LEU A 270 -19.01 0.69 10.10
CA LEU A 270 -18.47 -0.47 10.76
C LEU A 270 -19.13 -0.62 12.13
N PRO A 271 -20.20 -1.43 12.22
CA PRO A 271 -20.80 -1.79 13.50
C PRO A 271 -19.76 -2.42 14.45
N ASP A 272 -19.91 -2.20 15.76
CA ASP A 272 -18.95 -2.70 16.77
C ASP A 272 -18.71 -4.22 16.68
N SER A 273 -19.76 -4.99 16.34
CA SER A 273 -19.66 -6.45 16.16
C SER A 273 -18.71 -6.86 15.02
N CYS A 274 -18.45 -5.97 14.06
CA CYS A 274 -17.65 -6.24 12.87
C CYS A 274 -16.15 -5.96 13.07
N HIS A 275 -15.72 -5.50 14.25
CA HIS A 275 -14.31 -5.23 14.53
C HIS A 275 -13.41 -6.47 14.37
N GLU A 276 -13.96 -7.68 14.48
CA GLU A 276 -13.21 -8.92 14.26
C GLU A 276 -12.77 -9.13 12.80
N ALA A 277 -13.32 -8.38 11.85
CA ALA A 277 -12.81 -8.33 10.47
C ALA A 277 -11.41 -7.69 10.36
N PHE A 278 -10.92 -7.03 11.41
CA PHE A 278 -9.66 -6.29 11.43
C PHE A 278 -8.61 -6.97 12.31
N ASP A 279 -7.34 -6.80 11.96
CA ASP A 279 -6.23 -7.22 12.81
C ASP A 279 -6.01 -6.23 13.97
N ARG A 280 -5.11 -6.56 14.90
CA ARG A 280 -4.79 -5.69 16.05
C ARG A 280 -4.19 -4.33 15.68
N ASN A 281 -3.68 -4.19 14.46
CA ASN A 281 -3.09 -2.95 13.94
C ASN A 281 -4.11 -2.11 13.16
N GLY A 282 -5.36 -2.59 13.03
CA GLY A 282 -6.42 -1.93 12.30
C GLY A 282 -6.38 -2.16 10.78
N ASN A 283 -5.68 -3.19 10.31
CA ASN A 283 -5.75 -3.63 8.92
C ASN A 283 -6.99 -4.49 8.70
N ALA A 284 -7.78 -4.18 7.66
CA ALA A 284 -8.93 -4.99 7.30
C ALA A 284 -8.53 -6.29 6.58
N GLY A 285 -9.11 -7.41 7.03
CA GLY A 285 -9.25 -8.61 6.21
C GLY A 285 -10.27 -8.39 5.07
N PRO A 286 -10.59 -9.42 4.29
CA PRO A 286 -11.65 -9.34 3.30
C PRO A 286 -13.01 -9.20 3.99
N THR A 287 -13.83 -8.28 3.48
CA THR A 287 -15.08 -7.81 4.12
C THR A 287 -16.28 -8.03 3.20
N LEU A 288 -17.44 -8.25 3.81
CA LEU A 288 -18.73 -8.33 3.13
C LEU A 288 -19.53 -7.08 3.47
N TRP A 289 -20.14 -6.48 2.46
CA TRP A 289 -20.82 -5.19 2.56
C TRP A 289 -22.26 -5.28 2.09
N VAL A 290 -23.16 -4.56 2.77
CA VAL A 290 -24.55 -4.33 2.36
C VAL A 290 -24.84 -2.85 2.55
N ASP A 291 -25.30 -2.19 1.49
CA ASP A 291 -25.81 -0.81 1.50
C ASP A 291 -24.91 0.21 2.23
N GLY A 292 -23.58 0.07 2.11
CA GLY A 292 -22.63 0.99 2.74
C GLY A 292 -22.07 0.54 4.08
N GLU A 293 -22.52 -0.58 4.64
CA GLU A 293 -22.04 -1.09 5.92
C GLU A 293 -21.33 -2.44 5.78
N VAL A 294 -20.32 -2.66 6.63
CA VAL A 294 -19.70 -3.97 6.79
C VAL A 294 -20.65 -4.85 7.60
N VAL A 295 -20.99 -6.02 7.06
CA VAL A 295 -21.87 -7.01 7.72
C VAL A 295 -21.16 -8.31 8.05
N GLY A 296 -19.96 -8.52 7.50
CA GLY A 296 -19.28 -9.81 7.57
C GLY A 296 -17.85 -9.78 7.06
N ALA A 297 -17.22 -10.94 7.11
CA ALA A 297 -15.89 -11.21 6.57
C ALA A 297 -15.91 -12.45 5.68
N TRP A 298 -14.94 -12.57 4.79
CA TRP A 298 -14.74 -13.76 3.97
C TRP A 298 -13.26 -14.11 3.84
N GLY A 299 -12.95 -15.33 3.42
CA GLY A 299 -11.59 -15.76 3.13
C GLY A 299 -11.56 -17.02 2.28
N GLN A 300 -10.38 -17.37 1.79
CA GLN A 300 -10.17 -18.57 0.99
C GLN A 300 -9.39 -19.63 1.77
N ARG A 301 -9.92 -20.85 1.81
CA ARG A 301 -9.24 -22.02 2.38
C ARG A 301 -8.15 -22.53 1.43
N PRO A 302 -7.17 -23.33 1.92
CA PRO A 302 -6.11 -23.87 1.07
C PRO A 302 -6.61 -24.71 -0.12
N ASP A 303 -7.76 -25.39 0.03
CA ASP A 303 -8.40 -26.15 -1.04
C ASP A 303 -9.05 -25.27 -2.12
N GLY A 304 -9.24 -23.97 -1.85
CA GLY A 304 -9.79 -22.97 -2.76
C GLY A 304 -11.20 -22.52 -2.42
N GLU A 305 -11.85 -23.18 -1.47
CA GLU A 305 -13.19 -22.85 -1.02
C GLU A 305 -13.23 -21.46 -0.38
N LEU A 306 -14.18 -20.62 -0.82
CA LEU A 306 -14.46 -19.36 -0.14
C LEU A 306 -15.41 -19.60 1.04
N ARG A 307 -15.04 -19.10 2.21
CA ARG A 307 -15.87 -19.13 3.43
C ARG A 307 -16.25 -17.71 3.82
N SER A 308 -17.46 -17.55 4.34
CA SER A 308 -17.99 -16.28 4.85
C SER A 308 -18.45 -16.42 6.30
N HIS A 309 -18.45 -15.29 7.01
CA HIS A 309 -19.02 -15.15 8.34
C HIS A 309 -19.75 -13.80 8.43
N TYR A 310 -20.95 -13.82 9.00
CA TYR A 310 -21.76 -12.62 9.22
C TYR A 310 -21.74 -12.26 10.70
N PHE A 311 -21.42 -11.00 11.02
CA PHE A 311 -21.39 -10.49 12.39
C PHE A 311 -22.74 -9.91 12.85
N VAL A 312 -23.66 -9.75 11.91
CA VAL A 312 -25.00 -9.19 12.11
C VAL A 312 -26.02 -10.03 11.36
N ASP A 313 -27.30 -9.88 11.71
CA ASP A 313 -28.39 -10.55 11.01
C ASP A 313 -28.59 -9.93 9.61
N VAL A 314 -28.11 -10.64 8.57
CA VAL A 314 -28.26 -10.21 7.18
C VAL A 314 -29.50 -10.88 6.56
N PRO A 315 -30.46 -10.14 5.97
CA PRO A 315 -31.65 -10.73 5.34
C PRO A 315 -31.31 -11.79 4.27
N ALA A 316 -32.16 -12.81 4.11
CA ALA A 316 -31.90 -13.92 3.20
C ALA A 316 -31.62 -13.48 1.75
N ARG A 317 -32.34 -12.46 1.26
CA ARG A 317 -32.10 -11.86 -0.05
C ARG A 317 -30.67 -11.31 -0.19
N ARG A 318 -30.20 -10.57 0.82
CA ARG A 318 -28.85 -9.96 0.82
C ARG A 318 -27.76 -11.02 0.93
N ARG A 319 -27.99 -12.11 1.68
CA ARG A 319 -27.07 -13.25 1.71
C ARG A 319 -26.93 -13.90 0.34
N ALA A 320 -28.04 -14.11 -0.38
CA ALA A 320 -27.99 -14.66 -1.73
C ALA A 320 -27.24 -13.74 -2.73
N GLU A 321 -27.40 -12.43 -2.61
CA GLU A 321 -26.64 -11.44 -3.40
C GLU A 321 -25.13 -11.50 -3.06
N LEU A 322 -24.76 -11.66 -1.78
CA LEU A 322 -23.37 -11.81 -1.34
C LEU A 322 -22.74 -13.13 -1.77
N ASP A 323 -23.50 -14.23 -1.73
CA ASP A 323 -23.05 -15.53 -2.20
C ASP A 323 -22.73 -15.47 -3.71
N ALA A 324 -23.56 -14.78 -4.50
CA ALA A 324 -23.28 -14.53 -5.92
C ALA A 324 -22.02 -13.67 -6.15
N GLU A 325 -21.75 -12.67 -5.29
CA GLU A 325 -20.49 -11.91 -5.34
C GLU A 325 -19.28 -12.78 -4.97
N LEU A 326 -19.41 -13.67 -4.00
CA LEU A 326 -18.36 -14.62 -3.64
C LEU A 326 -18.10 -15.61 -4.78
N ASP A 327 -19.13 -16.14 -5.43
CA ASP A 327 -19.00 -16.98 -6.63
C ASP A 327 -18.26 -16.24 -7.75
N ARG A 328 -18.59 -14.95 -7.96
CA ARG A 328 -17.88 -14.10 -8.92
C ARG A 328 -16.40 -13.96 -8.55
N VAL A 329 -16.08 -13.75 -7.27
CA VAL A 329 -14.69 -13.70 -6.79
C VAL A 329 -13.99 -15.04 -6.96
N ALA A 330 -14.65 -16.16 -6.65
CA ALA A 330 -14.12 -17.50 -6.84
C ALA A 330 -13.78 -17.76 -8.31
N GLY A 331 -14.68 -17.37 -9.23
CA GLY A 331 -14.45 -17.44 -10.67
C GLY A 331 -13.26 -16.59 -11.14
N MET A 332 -13.05 -15.40 -10.54
CA MET A 332 -11.86 -14.58 -10.83
C MET A 332 -10.55 -15.20 -10.32
N LEU A 333 -10.60 -15.86 -9.16
CA LEU A 333 -9.43 -16.50 -8.57
C LEU A 333 -9.09 -17.82 -9.28
N ALA A 334 -10.09 -18.53 -9.79
CA ALA A 334 -9.94 -19.79 -10.50
C ALA A 334 -9.03 -20.78 -9.72
N GLU A 335 -7.90 -21.20 -10.30
CA GLU A 335 -6.94 -22.10 -9.66
C GLU A 335 -6.04 -21.41 -8.63
N HIS A 336 -6.05 -20.08 -8.55
CA HIS A 336 -5.21 -19.35 -7.62
C HIS A 336 -5.69 -19.49 -6.18
N ARG A 337 -4.72 -19.54 -5.27
CA ARG A 337 -4.93 -19.57 -3.82
C ARG A 337 -4.32 -18.32 -3.20
N VAL A 338 -5.17 -17.49 -2.62
CA VAL A 338 -4.78 -16.22 -2.01
C VAL A 338 -4.90 -16.36 -0.50
N SER A 339 -3.77 -16.23 0.20
CA SER A 339 -3.79 -16.14 1.66
C SER A 339 -4.24 -14.75 2.11
N VAL A 340 -4.96 -14.72 3.23
CA VAL A 340 -5.32 -13.47 3.89
C VAL A 340 -4.07 -12.93 4.59
N ARG A 341 -3.30 -12.07 3.89
CA ARG A 341 -2.02 -11.54 4.42
C ARG A 341 -2.19 -10.67 5.67
N PHE A 342 -3.36 -10.07 5.85
CA PHE A 342 -3.73 -9.28 7.02
C PHE A 342 -5.02 -9.85 7.61
N PRO A 343 -4.94 -11.01 8.31
CA PRO A 343 -6.11 -11.68 8.81
C PRO A 343 -6.72 -10.89 9.96
N GLY A 344 -8.00 -10.53 9.81
CA GLY A 344 -8.83 -10.15 10.95
C GLY A 344 -8.93 -11.30 11.95
N ARG A 345 -9.28 -10.97 13.21
CA ARG A 345 -9.36 -11.95 14.31
C ARG A 345 -10.26 -13.15 13.99
N ILE A 346 -11.32 -12.96 13.21
CA ILE A 346 -12.26 -14.04 12.82
C ILE A 346 -11.63 -15.10 11.89
N HIS A 347 -10.55 -14.77 11.16
CA HIS A 347 -10.11 -15.59 10.02
C HIS A 347 -9.56 -16.96 10.43
N ALA A 348 -8.95 -17.07 11.62
CA ALA A 348 -8.50 -18.36 12.12
C ALA A 348 -9.69 -19.31 12.32
N THR A 349 -10.79 -18.82 12.88
CA THR A 349 -12.02 -19.61 13.05
C THR A 349 -12.72 -19.86 11.72
N LEU A 350 -12.75 -18.87 10.83
CA LEU A 350 -13.42 -18.94 9.53
C LEU A 350 -12.80 -19.97 8.59
N LEU A 351 -11.47 -20.10 8.61
CA LEU A 351 -10.73 -20.93 7.64
C LEU A 351 -10.41 -22.35 8.15
N GLY A 352 -10.61 -22.59 9.46
CA GLY A 352 -10.28 -23.85 10.14
C GLY A 352 -8.79 -24.06 10.30
#